data_AF-A0A3B8L3B5-F1
#
_entry.id   AF-A0A3B8L3B5-F1
#
_cell.length_a   1.000
_cell.length_b   1.000
_cell.length_c   1.000
_cell.angle_alpha   90.00
_cell.angle_beta   90.00
_cell.angle_gamma   90.00
#
_symmetry.space_group_name_H-M   'P 1'
#
loop_
_entity.id
_entity.type
_entity.pdbx_description
1 polymer ?
#
loop_
_entity_poly.entity_id
_entity_poly.type
_entity_poly.pdbx_seq_one_letter_code
_entity_poly.pdbx_strand_id
1 'polypeptide(L)'
;MRASLAALGIFIGTSTVIWLVAMGEGVSYRAQQQILELGAKNVIVRTKKPTGSSDGDGGSSQVRRYGLTRADFRRITSNIPSIESSVP
;
A
#
# COMPACT_ATOMS: atom_id res chain seq x y z
N MET A 1 -45.25 -33.92 -12.65
CA MET A 1 -44.34 -32.76 -12.86
C MET A 1 -43.81 -32.15 -11.54
N ARG A 2 -43.49 -32.93 -10.50
CA ARG A 2 -42.85 -32.40 -9.27
C ARG A 2 -41.32 -32.44 -9.31
N ALA A 3 -40.75 -33.49 -9.91
CA ALA A 3 -39.30 -33.66 -10.00
C ALA A 3 -38.63 -32.59 -10.90
N SER A 4 -39.27 -32.20 -12.00
CA SER A 4 -38.76 -31.16 -12.91
C SER A 4 -38.69 -29.79 -12.24
N LEU A 5 -39.72 -29.43 -11.47
CA LEU A 5 -39.75 -28.17 -10.71
C LEU A 5 -38.71 -28.14 -9.59
N ALA A 6 -38.50 -29.26 -8.90
CA ALA A 6 -37.48 -29.37 -7.86
C ALA A 6 -36.05 -29.28 -8.44
N ALA A 7 -35.80 -29.94 -9.58
CA ALA A 7 -34.52 -29.87 -10.27
C ALA A 7 -34.20 -28.44 -10.76
N LEU A 8 -35.21 -27.72 -11.27
CA LEU A 8 -35.07 -26.32 -11.67
C LEU A 8 -34.70 -25.40 -10.49
N GLY A 9 -35.31 -25.61 -9.32
CA GLY A 9 -34.98 -24.84 -8.11
C GLY A 9 -33.53 -25.03 -7.67
N ILE A 10 -33.02 -26.26 -7.68
CA ILE A 10 -31.63 -26.57 -7.32
C ILE A 10 -30.66 -25.99 -8.35
N PHE A 11 -30.98 -26.05 -9.64
CA PHE A 11 -30.15 -25.52 -10.72
C PHE A 11 -30.00 -23.99 -10.64
N ILE A 12 -31.12 -23.29 -10.41
CA ILE A 12 -31.12 -21.83 -10.26
C ILE A 12 -30.37 -21.42 -8.99
N GLY A 13 -30.56 -22.15 -7.87
CA GLY A 13 -29.88 -21.85 -6.61
C GLY A 13 -28.37 -22.07 -6.65
N THR A 14 -27.90 -23.15 -7.27
CA THR A 14 -26.46 -23.43 -7.37
C THR A 14 -25.75 -22.49 -8.35
N SER A 15 -26.38 -22.17 -9.49
CA SER A 15 -25.80 -21.24 -10.48
C SER A 15 -25.64 -19.81 -9.95
N THR A 16 -26.60 -19.30 -9.17
CA THR A 16 -26.50 -17.96 -8.55
C THR A 16 -25.37 -17.86 -7.54
N VAL A 17 -25.16 -18.89 -6.71
CA VAL A 17 -24.05 -18.91 -5.75
C VAL A 17 -22.69 -18.97 -6.45
N ILE A 18 -22.54 -19.83 -7.47
CA ILE A 18 -21.30 -19.94 -8.24
C ILE A 18 -20.97 -18.61 -8.92
N TRP A 19 -21.96 -17.93 -9.50
CA TRP A 19 -21.77 -16.65 -10.17
C TRP A 19 -21.30 -15.54 -9.21
N LEU A 20 -21.88 -15.49 -8.01
CA LEU A 20 -21.51 -14.49 -7.01
C LEU A 20 -20.09 -14.71 -6.46
N VAL A 21 -19.70 -15.97 -6.23
CA VAL A 21 -18.33 -16.32 -5.82
C VAL A 21 -17.32 -15.97 -6.93
N ALA A 22 -17.64 -16.30 -8.19
CA ALA A 22 -16.79 -15.98 -9.32
C ALA A 22 -16.57 -14.47 -9.49
N MET A 23 -17.61 -13.65 -9.26
CA MET A 23 -17.44 -12.19 -9.21
C MET A 23 -16.62 -11.74 -7.99
N GLY A 24 -16.84 -12.34 -6.83
CA GLY A 24 -16.12 -12.01 -5.59
C GLY A 24 -14.60 -12.22 -5.70
N GLU A 25 -14.16 -13.34 -6.29
CA GLU A 25 -12.73 -13.60 -6.52
C GLU A 25 -12.16 -12.73 -7.65
N GLY A 26 -12.93 -12.46 -8.70
CA GLY A 26 -12.49 -11.63 -9.84
C GLY A 26 -12.22 -10.17 -9.49
N VAL A 27 -12.97 -9.57 -8.54
CA VAL A 27 -12.77 -8.18 -8.11
C VAL A 27 -11.50 -8.04 -7.26
N SER A 28 -11.22 -9.02 -6.39
CA SER A 28 -10.03 -9.02 -5.53
C SER A 28 -8.73 -9.05 -6.36
N TYR A 29 -8.70 -9.89 -7.40
CA TYR A 29 -7.54 -9.97 -8.30
C TYR A 29 -7.27 -8.65 -9.02
N ARG A 30 -8.31 -8.00 -9.56
CA ARG A 30 -8.16 -6.70 -10.24
C ARG A 30 -7.79 -5.57 -9.30
N ALA A 31 -8.29 -5.58 -8.06
CA ALA A 31 -7.93 -4.59 -7.05
C ALA A 31 -6.45 -4.70 -6.66
N GLN A 32 -5.96 -5.94 -6.45
CA GLN A 32 -4.54 -6.18 -6.18
C GLN A 32 -3.65 -5.79 -7.35
N GLN A 33 -4.06 -6.08 -8.58
CA GLN A 33 -3.31 -5.74 -9.77
C GLN A 33 -3.24 -4.22 -9.99
N GLN A 34 -4.33 -3.50 -9.74
CA GLN A 34 -4.33 -2.02 -9.73
C GLN A 34 -3.43 -1.46 -8.62
N ILE A 35 -3.38 -2.07 -7.42
CA ILE A 35 -2.48 -1.65 -6.35
C ILE A 35 -1.01 -1.91 -6.72
N LEU A 36 -0.73 -3.03 -7.39
CA LEU A 36 0.61 -3.35 -7.92
C LEU A 36 1.02 -2.37 -9.01
N GLU A 37 0.14 -2.05 -9.96
CA GLU A 37 0.35 -1.06 -11.02
C GLU A 37 0.52 0.37 -10.49
N LEU A 38 -0.19 0.72 -9.41
CA LEU A 38 -0.06 2.02 -8.72
C LEU A 38 1.24 2.17 -7.90
N GLY A 39 2.14 1.19 -7.97
CA GLY A 39 3.53 1.40 -7.57
C GLY A 39 3.81 1.10 -6.10
N ALA A 40 3.46 -0.11 -5.65
CA ALA A 40 3.93 -0.66 -4.37
C ALA A 40 5.46 -0.87 -4.29
N LYS A 41 6.23 -0.44 -5.29
CA LYS A 41 7.71 -0.44 -5.29
C LYS A 41 8.30 0.95 -4.97
N ASN A 42 7.48 2.00 -4.84
CA ASN A 42 7.97 3.37 -4.62
C ASN A 42 8.01 3.70 -3.11
N VAL A 43 9.22 3.82 -2.56
CA VAL A 43 9.43 4.24 -1.16
C VAL A 43 9.69 5.75 -1.11
N ILE A 44 8.75 6.52 -0.54
CA ILE A 44 8.90 7.97 -0.38
C ILE A 44 9.40 8.28 1.03
N VAL A 45 10.67 8.68 1.14
CA VAL A 45 11.26 9.11 2.41
C VAL A 45 11.10 10.63 2.53
N ARG A 46 10.30 11.08 3.49
CA ARG A 46 10.16 12.50 3.83
C ARG A 46 10.57 12.72 5.28
N THR A 47 11.40 13.72 5.53
CA THR A 47 11.65 14.16 6.91
C THR A 47 10.39 14.87 7.40
N LYS A 48 9.98 14.74 8.67
CA LYS A 48 8.88 15.53 9.29
C LYS A 48 9.42 16.47 10.36
N LYS A 49 9.12 17.78 10.28
CA LYS A 49 9.71 18.79 11.16
C LYS A 49 9.26 18.45 12.58
N PRO A 50 10.19 18.25 13.54
CA PRO A 50 9.79 17.94 14.89
C PRO A 50 8.96 19.12 15.41
N THR A 51 7.66 18.87 15.62
CA THR A 51 6.77 19.77 16.35
C THR A 51 7.23 19.76 17.80
N GLY A 52 7.43 20.95 18.36
CA GLY A 52 8.21 21.18 19.56
C GLY A 52 7.99 20.17 20.69
N SER A 53 9.09 19.72 21.26
CA SER A 53 9.16 19.35 22.66
C SER A 53 10.36 20.10 23.23
N SER A 54 10.23 20.49 24.51
CA SER A 54 11.08 21.41 25.27
C SER A 54 10.61 22.87 25.23
N ASP A 55 9.48 23.13 25.89
CA ASP A 55 9.50 24.15 26.95
C ASP A 55 10.60 23.72 27.94
N GLY A 56 11.66 24.51 28.05
CA GLY A 56 12.81 24.17 28.88
C GLY A 56 14.09 24.84 28.43
N ASP A 57 14.19 26.11 28.81
CA ASP A 57 15.38 26.80 29.35
C ASP A 57 16.76 26.57 28.72
N GLY A 58 17.41 27.68 28.36
CA GLY A 58 18.87 27.81 28.41
C GLY A 58 19.67 27.40 27.16
N GLY A 59 20.00 28.39 26.33
CA GLY A 59 21.33 28.49 25.71
C GLY A 59 21.62 27.65 24.45
N SER A 60 22.20 28.33 23.47
CA SER A 60 22.66 27.81 22.17
C SER A 60 21.56 27.61 21.12
N SER A 61 21.60 28.53 20.16
CA SER A 61 21.08 28.41 18.79
C SER A 61 21.66 27.16 18.09
N GLN A 62 21.30 25.97 18.57
CA GLN A 62 21.60 24.73 17.87
C GLN A 62 20.64 24.67 16.70
N VAL A 63 21.13 25.14 15.55
CA VAL A 63 20.47 25.04 14.24
C VAL A 63 19.94 23.62 14.11
N ARG A 64 18.63 23.45 14.30
CA ARG A 64 17.97 22.14 14.24
C ARG A 64 18.07 21.67 12.79
N ARG A 65 19.13 20.91 12.48
CA ARG A 65 19.34 20.31 11.15
C ARG A 65 18.17 19.38 10.90
N TYR A 66 17.31 19.79 9.99
CA TYR A 66 16.11 19.08 9.62
C TYR A 66 16.06 19.04 8.09
N GLY A 67 15.67 17.87 7.56
CA GLY A 67 15.74 17.54 6.13
C GLY A 67 16.57 16.29 5.90
N LEU A 68 16.33 15.61 4.77
CA LEU A 68 17.22 14.56 4.30
C LEU A 68 18.49 15.22 3.79
N THR A 69 19.63 14.86 4.38
CA THR A 69 20.92 15.38 3.93
C THR A 69 21.35 14.60 2.68
N ARG A 70 22.15 15.20 1.78
CA ARG A 70 22.81 14.45 0.69
C ARG A 70 23.63 13.24 1.19
N ALA A 71 24.10 13.29 2.43
CA ALA A 71 24.75 12.16 3.08
C ALA A 71 23.79 11.00 3.37
N ASP A 72 22.54 11.30 3.75
CA ASP A 72 21.51 10.29 4.01
C ASP A 72 21.04 9.65 2.70
N PHE A 73 20.87 10.45 1.64
CA PHE A 73 20.60 9.94 0.28
C PHE A 73 21.65 8.89 -0.14
N ARG A 74 22.95 9.22 -0.02
CA ARG A 74 24.02 8.28 -0.36
C ARG A 74 23.99 7.01 0.48
N ARG A 75 23.70 7.11 1.78
CA ARG A 75 23.59 5.96 2.68
C ARG A 75 22.42 5.06 2.30
N ILE A 76 21.29 5.64 1.91
CA ILE A 76 20.11 4.89 1.49
C ILE A 76 20.39 4.16 0.17
N THR A 77 20.99 4.84 -0.82
CA THR A 77 21.38 4.22 -2.10
C THR A 77 22.45 3.14 -1.92
N SER A 78 23.39 3.29 -0.99
CA SER A 78 24.47 2.31 -0.79
C SER A 78 24.06 1.08 0.04
N ASN A 79 23.12 1.23 0.97
CA ASN A 79 22.72 0.13 1.87
C ASN A 79 21.54 -0.69 1.36
N ILE A 80 20.75 -0.16 0.42
CA ILE A 80 19.58 -0.86 -0.11
C ILE A 80 19.86 -1.30 -1.56
N PRO A 81 20.30 -2.55 -1.77
CA PRO A 81 20.65 -3.06 -3.10
C PRO A 81 19.44 -3.22 -4.04
N SER A 82 18.21 -3.08 -3.54
CA SER A 82 16.97 -3.20 -4.31
C SER A 82 16.49 -1.89 -4.93
N ILE A 83 17.26 -0.80 -4.84
CA ILE A 83 16.91 0.50 -5.41
C ILE A 83 17.36 0.54 -6.87
N GLU A 84 16.39 0.64 -7.79
CA GLU A 84 16.62 0.67 -9.24
C GLU A 84 16.75 2.11 -9.77
N SER A 85 16.11 3.08 -9.10
CA SER A 85 16.19 4.51 -9.39
C SER A 85 15.94 5.32 -8.12
N SER A 86 16.75 6.33 -7.86
CA SER A 86 16.54 7.26 -6.73
C SER A 86 16.75 8.70 -7.18
N VAL A 87 15.78 9.56 -6.87
CA VAL A 87 15.78 10.98 -7.23
C VAL A 87 15.90 11.80 -5.93
N PRO A 88 16.84 12.77 -5.83
CA PRO A 88 16.98 13.62 -4.65
C PRO A 88 15.93 14.73 -4.56
#